data_AF-A0A1X7SZS8-F1
#
_entry.id   AF-A0A1X7SZS8-F1
#
_cell.length_a   1.000
_cell.length_b   1.000
_cell.length_c   1.000
_cell.angle_alpha   90.00
_cell.angle_beta   90.00
_cell.angle_gamma   90.00
#
_symmetry.space_group_name_H-M   'P 1'
#
loop_
_entity.id
_entity.type
_entity.pdbx_description
1 polymer ?
#
loop_
_entity_poly.entity_id
_entity_poly.type
_entity_poly.pdbx_seq_one_letter_code
_entity_poly.pdbx_strand_id
1 'polypeptide(L)'
;MLSFYEPVTLQKRGYARPVIVLGPLKEDINDKLVNDFPEKFAGCVPHTTRKARQGEVDGRDYHFVTSVEQMERDIQAHLFIEAGRYKDNLYGTSIQAVREVAEQNKHCILGVSGYAIKRLHLADLLPIAICIQPDGPNVIKSAQPRISDENAQVIYDKGRGIQQDFADSFTAVVEGSSLEEIYDKVKQVIHDNSSDLIWVTSSEEI
;
A
#
# COMPACT_ATOMS: atom_id res chain seq x y z
N MET A 1 -21.66 -32.51 19.90
CA MET A 1 -21.53 -31.20 20.57
C MET A 1 -20.84 -30.30 19.57
N LEU A 2 -21.54 -29.28 19.05
CA LEU A 2 -20.96 -28.34 18.09
C LEU A 2 -19.87 -27.53 18.81
N SER A 3 -18.62 -27.63 18.34
CA SER A 3 -17.56 -26.74 18.82
C SER A 3 -17.83 -25.33 18.30
N PHE A 4 -18.07 -24.39 19.21
CA PHE A 4 -18.25 -22.96 18.92
C PHE A 4 -16.94 -22.16 18.99
N TYR A 5 -15.81 -22.82 19.26
CA TYR A 5 -14.52 -22.17 19.46
C TYR A 5 -13.44 -22.87 18.65
N GLU A 6 -12.64 -22.07 17.93
CA GLU A 6 -11.46 -22.53 17.22
C GLU A 6 -10.22 -22.20 18.05
N PRO A 7 -9.40 -23.18 18.44
CA PRO A 7 -8.18 -22.91 19.19
C PRO A 7 -7.22 -22.08 18.34
N VAL A 8 -6.62 -21.05 18.94
CA VAL A 8 -5.63 -20.19 18.29
C VAL A 8 -4.38 -20.07 19.15
N THR A 9 -3.22 -19.94 18.51
CA THR A 9 -1.94 -19.69 19.15
C THR A 9 -1.36 -18.36 18.67
N LEU A 10 -0.64 -17.68 19.56
CA LEU A 10 0.00 -16.40 19.27
C LEU A 10 1.38 -16.67 18.65
N GLN A 11 1.58 -16.29 17.39
CA GLN A 11 2.85 -16.45 16.69
C GLN A 11 3.41 -15.11 16.25
N LYS A 12 4.75 -15.02 16.18
CA LYS A 12 5.43 -13.86 15.61
C LYS A 12 5.43 -13.95 14.09
N ARG A 13 4.81 -12.98 13.44
CA ARG A 13 4.87 -12.70 12.01
C ARG A 13 6.33 -12.47 11.62
N GLY A 14 6.82 -13.22 10.64
CA GLY A 14 8.20 -13.15 10.18
C GLY A 14 8.51 -11.95 9.28
N TYR A 15 7.60 -10.98 9.17
CA TYR A 15 7.70 -9.84 8.27
C TYR A 15 6.94 -8.62 8.81
N ALA A 16 7.39 -7.42 8.45
CA ALA A 16 6.66 -6.17 8.71
C ALA A 16 5.55 -5.97 7.67
N ARG A 17 4.32 -5.71 8.12
CA ARG A 17 3.15 -5.60 7.22
C ARG A 17 3.35 -4.51 6.16
N PRO A 18 3.02 -4.76 4.87
CA PRO A 18 2.96 -3.68 3.88
C PRO A 18 1.93 -2.62 4.28
N VAL A 19 2.11 -1.38 3.84
CA VAL A 19 1.18 -0.27 4.11
C VAL A 19 0.67 0.27 2.77
N ILE A 20 -0.65 0.35 2.65
CA ILE A 20 -1.32 0.98 1.51
C ILE A 20 -2.07 2.20 2.04
N VAL A 21 -1.69 3.39 1.56
CA VAL A 21 -2.42 4.63 1.82
C VAL A 21 -3.20 5.01 0.56
N LEU A 22 -4.50 5.19 0.71
CA LEU A 22 -5.45 5.50 -0.37
C LEU A 22 -6.20 6.79 -0.06
N GLY A 23 -6.76 7.43 -1.09
CA GLY A 23 -7.49 8.68 -0.96
C GLY A 23 -6.62 9.93 -1.18
N PRO A 24 -7.17 11.12 -0.92
CA PRO A 24 -6.46 12.39 -1.07
C PRO A 24 -5.19 12.44 -0.21
N LEU A 25 -4.18 13.21 -0.64
CA LEU A 25 -2.93 13.44 0.09
C LEU A 25 -2.06 12.19 0.32
N LYS A 26 -2.40 11.04 -0.27
CA LYS A 26 -1.63 9.79 -0.09
C LYS A 26 -0.15 9.92 -0.47
N GLU A 27 0.17 10.68 -1.51
CA GLU A 27 1.58 10.87 -1.92
C GLU A 27 2.35 11.69 -0.87
N ASP A 28 1.74 12.77 -0.38
CA ASP A 28 2.33 13.60 0.68
C ASP A 28 2.59 12.77 1.96
N ILE A 29 1.65 11.87 2.30
CA ILE A 29 1.78 10.97 3.45
C ILE A 29 2.86 9.91 3.22
N ASN A 30 2.86 9.26 2.06
CA ASN A 30 3.84 8.23 1.70
C ASN A 30 5.27 8.79 1.73
N ASP A 31 5.48 9.96 1.12
CA ASP A 31 6.77 10.63 1.08
C ASP A 31 7.24 11.01 2.48
N LYS A 32 6.34 11.53 3.33
CA LYS A 32 6.68 11.86 4.73
C LYS A 32 7.06 10.62 5.54
N LEU A 33 6.33 9.51 5.42
CA LEU A 33 6.66 8.27 6.15
C LEU A 33 8.08 7.78 5.81
N VAL A 34 8.43 7.73 4.52
CA VAL A 34 9.75 7.25 4.07
C VAL A 34 10.87 8.21 4.46
N ASN A 35 10.63 9.52 4.37
CA ASN A 35 11.64 10.53 4.68
C ASN A 35 11.85 10.70 6.20
N ASP A 36 10.77 10.70 6.98
CA ASP A 36 10.84 10.92 8.42
C ASP A 36 11.36 9.68 9.18
N PHE A 37 11.09 8.47 8.67
CA PHE A 37 11.48 7.20 9.33
C PHE A 37 12.03 6.15 8.32
N PRO A 38 13.17 6.40 7.67
CA PRO A 38 13.75 5.51 6.66
C PRO A 38 14.20 4.14 7.23
N GLU A 39 14.34 4.03 8.54
CA GLU A 39 14.61 2.78 9.25
C GLU A 39 13.37 1.88 9.37
N LYS A 40 12.16 2.45 9.28
CA LYS A 40 10.88 1.73 9.42
C LYS A 40 10.13 1.56 8.10
N PHE A 41 10.26 2.51 7.18
CA PHE A 41 9.52 2.53 5.93
C PHE A 41 10.45 2.52 4.73
N ALA A 42 10.03 1.83 3.67
CA ALA A 42 10.68 1.88 2.38
C ALA A 42 9.68 1.59 1.26
N GLY A 43 9.89 2.18 0.08
CA GLY A 43 9.22 1.74 -1.14
C GLY A 43 9.88 0.47 -1.68
N CYS A 44 9.12 -0.38 -2.37
CA CYS A 44 9.68 -1.46 -3.18
C CYS A 44 10.05 -0.95 -4.58
N VAL A 45 10.97 -1.64 -5.26
CA VAL A 45 11.36 -1.32 -6.63
C VAL A 45 10.36 -1.94 -7.63
N PRO A 46 9.59 -1.14 -8.39
CA PRO A 46 8.64 -1.66 -9.36
C PRO A 46 9.34 -2.18 -10.62
N HIS A 47 8.64 -2.95 -11.44
CA HIS A 47 9.12 -3.45 -12.72
C HIS A 47 8.58 -2.61 -13.86
N THR A 48 9.34 -2.49 -14.96
CA THR A 48 8.83 -1.90 -16.19
C THR A 48 9.49 -2.48 -17.44
N THR A 49 8.74 -2.58 -18.54
CA THR A 49 9.30 -2.89 -19.87
C THR A 49 9.87 -1.67 -20.58
N ARG A 50 9.70 -0.48 -20.00
CA ARG A 50 10.27 0.75 -20.55
C ARG A 50 11.79 0.67 -20.49
N LYS A 51 12.47 1.13 -21.53
CA LYS A 51 13.94 1.30 -21.47
C LYS A 51 14.32 2.31 -20.39
N ALA A 52 15.40 2.01 -19.67
CA ALA A 52 16.01 2.93 -18.71
C ALA A 52 16.38 4.26 -19.39
N ARG A 53 16.05 5.37 -18.73
CA ARG A 53 16.49 6.72 -19.11
C ARG A 53 17.90 6.98 -18.57
N GLN A 54 18.54 7.99 -19.11
CA GLN A 54 19.83 8.45 -18.60
C GLN A 54 19.72 8.81 -17.12
N GLY A 55 20.57 8.20 -16.29
CA GLY A 55 20.60 8.41 -14.84
C GLY A 55 19.75 7.45 -14.01
N GLU A 56 18.84 6.68 -14.63
CA GLU A 56 18.12 5.59 -13.98
C GLU A 56 19.04 4.36 -13.84
N VAL A 57 18.90 3.65 -12.74
CA VAL A 57 19.70 2.48 -12.36
C VAL A 57 18.76 1.29 -12.15
N ASP A 58 19.08 0.18 -12.81
CA ASP A 58 18.35 -1.08 -12.67
C ASP A 58 18.44 -1.61 -11.23
N GLY A 59 17.32 -2.05 -10.68
CA GLY A 59 17.20 -2.48 -9.28
C GLY A 59 17.19 -1.34 -8.25
N ARG A 60 17.22 -0.08 -8.68
CA ARG A 60 17.00 1.09 -7.81
C ARG A 60 15.74 1.86 -8.20
N ASP A 61 15.68 2.30 -9.46
CA ASP A 61 14.55 3.08 -9.96
C ASP A 61 13.43 2.17 -10.43
N TYR A 62 13.79 1.13 -11.20
CA TYR A 62 12.92 0.05 -11.65
C TYR A 62 13.75 -1.21 -11.84
N HIS A 63 13.09 -2.37 -11.85
CA HIS A 63 13.58 -3.54 -12.56
C HIS A 63 13.19 -3.41 -14.03
N PHE A 64 14.18 -3.15 -14.90
CA PHE A 64 13.99 -2.94 -16.32
C PHE A 64 13.90 -4.28 -17.06
N VAL A 65 12.67 -4.74 -17.29
CA VAL A 65 12.39 -6.01 -17.95
C VAL A 65 12.54 -5.85 -19.46
N THR A 66 13.40 -6.66 -20.07
CA THR A 66 13.71 -6.57 -21.51
C THR A 66 12.66 -7.23 -22.40
N SER A 67 11.97 -8.25 -21.90
CA SER A 67 10.94 -9.00 -22.66
C SER A 67 9.54 -8.66 -22.17
N VAL A 68 8.79 -7.96 -23.03
CA VAL A 68 7.36 -7.66 -22.79
C VAL A 68 6.57 -8.96 -22.64
N GLU A 69 6.82 -9.94 -23.50
CA GLU A 69 6.14 -11.25 -23.47
C GLU A 69 6.41 -12.00 -22.15
N GLN A 70 7.63 -11.90 -21.60
CA GLN A 70 7.90 -12.47 -20.28
C GLN A 70 7.09 -11.77 -19.19
N MET A 71 7.09 -10.43 -19.16
CA MET A 71 6.32 -9.69 -18.16
C MET A 71 4.82 -9.95 -18.28
N GLU A 72 4.28 -10.11 -19.49
CA GLU A 72 2.88 -10.50 -19.72
C GLU A 72 2.57 -11.90 -19.15
N ARG A 73 3.48 -12.87 -19.36
CA ARG A 73 3.37 -14.20 -18.75
C ARG A 73 3.43 -14.14 -17.22
N ASP A 74 4.30 -13.32 -16.65
CA ASP A 74 4.42 -13.16 -15.20
C ASP A 74 3.17 -12.49 -14.58
N ILE A 75 2.55 -11.54 -15.29
CA ILE A 75 1.27 -10.94 -14.93
C ILE A 75 0.15 -12.01 -14.95
N GLN A 76 0.08 -12.82 -16.01
CA GLN A 76 -0.89 -13.93 -16.13
C GLN A 76 -0.67 -15.01 -15.06
N ALA A 77 0.60 -15.25 -14.68
CA ALA A 77 1.00 -16.15 -13.61
C ALA A 77 0.79 -15.54 -12.21
N HIS A 78 0.10 -14.40 -12.10
CA HIS A 78 -0.29 -13.82 -10.82
C HIS A 78 0.87 -13.37 -9.92
N LEU A 79 2.06 -13.09 -10.49
CA LEU A 79 3.26 -12.67 -9.75
C LEU A 79 3.26 -11.19 -9.33
N PHE A 80 2.27 -10.42 -9.81
CA PHE A 80 2.10 -9.00 -9.50
C PHE A 80 0.88 -8.74 -8.62
N ILE A 81 1.01 -7.81 -7.68
CA ILE A 81 -0.11 -7.29 -6.90
C ILE A 81 -0.91 -6.25 -7.68
N GLU A 82 -0.22 -5.54 -8.57
CA GLU A 82 -0.79 -4.57 -9.50
C GLU A 82 0.12 -4.47 -10.72
N ALA A 83 -0.49 -4.40 -11.91
CA ALA A 83 0.22 -4.15 -13.16
C ALA A 83 -0.68 -3.37 -14.11
N GLY A 84 -0.08 -2.54 -14.95
CA GLY A 84 -0.78 -1.70 -15.90
C GLY A 84 0.10 -1.28 -17.07
N ARG A 85 -0.54 -0.73 -18.11
CA ARG A 85 0.15 -0.22 -19.30
C ARG A 85 0.09 1.31 -19.32
N TYR A 86 1.24 1.94 -19.53
CA TYR A 86 1.36 3.39 -19.69
C TYR A 86 2.33 3.73 -20.82
N LYS A 87 1.88 4.52 -21.81
CA LYS A 87 2.66 4.88 -23.01
C LYS A 87 3.34 3.64 -23.62
N ASP A 88 2.53 2.61 -23.90
CA ASP A 88 2.92 1.32 -24.50
C ASP A 88 3.88 0.44 -23.70
N ASN A 89 4.29 0.86 -22.49
CA ASN A 89 5.14 0.07 -21.61
C ASN A 89 4.33 -0.51 -20.46
N LEU A 90 4.68 -1.72 -20.05
CA LEU A 90 4.13 -2.33 -18.85
C LEU A 90 4.86 -1.81 -17.61
N TYR A 91 4.10 -1.68 -16.53
CA TYR A 91 4.58 -1.37 -15.19
C TYR A 91 3.90 -2.32 -14.21
N GLY A 92 4.59 -2.70 -13.15
CA GLY A 92 3.96 -3.52 -12.12
C GLY A 92 4.76 -3.61 -10.83
N THR A 93 4.04 -3.83 -9.74
CA THR A 93 4.61 -4.10 -8.42
C THR A 93 4.52 -5.60 -8.16
N SER A 94 5.66 -6.29 -8.11
CA SER A 94 5.67 -7.75 -7.91
C SER A 94 5.47 -8.10 -6.44
N ILE A 95 4.87 -9.27 -6.19
CA ILE A 95 4.72 -9.81 -4.82
C ILE A 95 6.10 -9.94 -4.15
N GLN A 96 7.10 -10.39 -4.91
CA GLN A 96 8.46 -10.56 -4.44
C GLN A 96 9.10 -9.24 -3.98
N ALA A 97 8.95 -8.15 -4.74
CA ALA A 97 9.52 -6.86 -4.37
C ALA A 97 8.91 -6.31 -3.05
N VAL A 98 7.62 -6.59 -2.80
CA VAL A 98 6.99 -6.24 -1.52
C VAL A 98 7.53 -7.10 -0.39
N ARG A 99 7.64 -8.42 -0.62
CA ARG A 99 8.14 -9.39 0.37
C ARG A 99 9.56 -9.08 0.81
N GLU A 100 10.45 -8.72 -0.12
CA GLU A 100 11.85 -8.38 0.19
C GLU A 100 11.98 -7.22 1.16
N VAL A 101 11.15 -6.18 1.02
CA VAL A 101 11.12 -5.05 1.97
C VAL A 101 10.55 -5.49 3.32
N ALA A 102 9.45 -6.25 3.29
CA ALA A 102 8.77 -6.73 4.49
C ALA A 102 9.67 -7.63 5.37
N GLU A 103 10.45 -8.52 4.75
CA GLU A 103 11.38 -9.44 5.41
C GLU A 103 12.63 -8.73 5.96
N GLN A 104 12.92 -7.50 5.51
CA GLN A 104 13.93 -6.62 6.12
C GLN A 104 13.41 -5.91 7.38
N ASN A 105 12.24 -6.32 7.91
CA ASN A 105 11.54 -5.68 9.03
C ASN A 105 11.18 -4.21 8.77
N LYS A 106 10.90 -3.86 7.51
CA LYS A 106 10.40 -2.54 7.13
C LYS A 106 8.99 -2.63 6.55
N HIS A 107 8.13 -1.69 6.92
CA HIS A 107 6.84 -1.52 6.29
C HIS A 107 7.04 -1.07 4.84
N CYS A 108 6.64 -1.91 3.88
CA CYS A 108 6.67 -1.56 2.47
C CYS A 108 5.54 -0.57 2.15
N ILE A 109 5.88 0.68 1.80
CA ILE A 109 4.92 1.70 1.39
C ILE A 109 4.55 1.48 -0.09
N LEU A 110 3.26 1.27 -0.37
CA LEU A 110 2.79 0.89 -1.70
C LEU A 110 1.91 1.98 -2.34
N GLY A 111 2.36 2.51 -3.48
CA GLY A 111 1.63 3.44 -4.33
C GLY A 111 0.66 2.75 -5.30
N VAL A 112 -0.19 1.85 -4.81
CA VAL A 112 -1.11 1.00 -5.61
C VAL A 112 -2.59 1.36 -5.41
N SER A 113 -3.49 0.81 -6.22
CA SER A 113 -4.95 0.94 -6.02
C SER A 113 -5.50 -0.02 -4.95
N GLY A 114 -6.76 0.17 -4.55
CA GLY A 114 -7.45 -0.71 -3.59
C GLY A 114 -7.54 -2.16 -4.03
N TYR A 115 -7.49 -2.46 -5.34
CA TYR A 115 -7.50 -3.83 -5.85
C TYR A 115 -6.30 -4.66 -5.40
N ALA A 116 -5.17 -4.01 -5.13
CA ALA A 116 -3.96 -4.69 -4.64
C ALA A 116 -4.12 -5.26 -3.22
N ILE A 117 -5.05 -4.73 -2.41
CA ILE A 117 -5.31 -5.21 -1.04
C ILE A 117 -5.64 -6.70 -1.06
N LYS A 118 -6.58 -7.12 -1.91
CA LYS A 118 -6.96 -8.54 -2.03
C LYS A 118 -5.82 -9.41 -2.54
N ARG A 119 -5.01 -8.89 -3.47
CA ARG A 119 -3.86 -9.60 -4.04
C ARG A 119 -2.79 -9.87 -2.99
N LEU A 120 -2.54 -8.91 -2.09
CA LEU A 120 -1.63 -9.08 -0.97
C LEU A 120 -2.13 -10.09 0.06
N HIS A 121 -3.44 -10.10 0.37
CA HIS A 121 -4.03 -11.13 1.23
C HIS A 121 -3.83 -12.54 0.66
N LEU A 122 -4.05 -12.73 -0.64
CA LEU A 122 -3.82 -14.01 -1.32
C LEU A 122 -2.34 -14.44 -1.34
N ALA A 123 -1.42 -13.48 -1.21
CA ALA A 123 0.02 -13.71 -1.15
C ALA A 123 0.56 -13.85 0.28
N ASP A 124 -0.33 -13.93 1.29
CA ASP A 124 0.00 -13.95 2.72
C ASP A 124 0.87 -12.75 3.16
N LEU A 125 0.61 -11.58 2.58
CA LEU A 125 1.26 -10.31 2.89
C LEU A 125 0.24 -9.30 3.41
N LEU A 126 -0.45 -9.65 4.51
CA LEU A 126 -1.57 -8.90 5.10
C LEU A 126 -1.25 -7.40 5.29
N PRO A 127 -1.78 -6.50 4.43
CA PRO A 127 -1.43 -5.09 4.47
C PRO A 127 -2.17 -4.35 5.58
N ILE A 128 -1.63 -3.21 6.01
CA ILE A 128 -2.34 -2.16 6.72
C ILE A 128 -2.89 -1.20 5.65
N ALA A 129 -4.19 -1.29 5.38
CA ALA A 129 -4.84 -0.48 4.34
C ALA A 129 -5.57 0.71 4.97
N ILE A 130 -5.15 1.93 4.64
CA ILE A 130 -5.65 3.17 5.25
C ILE A 130 -6.27 4.04 4.16
N CYS A 131 -7.54 4.42 4.33
CA CYS A 131 -8.21 5.39 3.46
C CYS A 131 -8.21 6.76 4.13
N ILE A 132 -7.71 7.79 3.45
CA ILE A 132 -7.77 9.18 3.91
C ILE A 132 -9.07 9.80 3.41
N GLN A 133 -9.83 10.41 4.33
CA GLN A 133 -11.04 11.19 4.07
C GLN A 133 -10.91 12.55 4.76
N PRO A 134 -10.30 13.56 4.12
CA PRO A 134 -10.15 14.87 4.74
C PRO A 134 -11.54 15.45 5.11
N ASP A 135 -11.62 16.37 6.07
CA ASP A 135 -12.93 16.95 6.46
C ASP A 135 -13.59 17.77 5.32
N GLY A 136 -12.80 18.13 4.31
CA GLY A 136 -13.30 18.76 3.09
C GLY A 136 -12.20 19.06 2.07
N PRO A 137 -12.58 19.56 0.88
CA PRO A 137 -11.64 19.92 -0.19
C PRO A 137 -10.63 21.00 0.22
N ASN A 138 -11.01 21.86 1.17
CA ASN A 138 -10.14 22.92 1.69
C ASN A 138 -8.86 22.37 2.32
N VAL A 139 -8.92 21.19 2.97
CA VAL A 139 -7.75 20.54 3.56
C VAL A 139 -6.73 20.17 2.48
N ILE A 140 -7.22 19.64 1.36
CA ILE A 140 -6.40 19.29 0.19
C ILE A 140 -5.80 20.56 -0.43
N LYS A 141 -6.61 21.62 -0.58
CA LYS A 141 -6.17 22.91 -1.10
C LYS A 141 -5.09 23.55 -0.21
N SER A 142 -5.24 23.48 1.11
CA SER A 142 -4.23 23.99 2.06
C SER A 142 -2.93 23.20 1.99
N ALA A 143 -3.01 21.86 1.89
CA ALA A 143 -1.83 21.00 1.76
C ALA A 143 -1.13 21.15 0.41
N GLN A 144 -1.89 21.40 -0.66
CA GLN A 144 -1.38 21.51 -2.03
C GLN A 144 -1.80 22.85 -2.67
N PRO A 145 -1.22 24.01 -2.27
CA PRO A 145 -1.69 25.33 -2.69
C PRO A 145 -1.73 25.57 -4.21
N ARG A 146 -0.95 24.79 -4.97
CA ARG A 146 -0.81 24.88 -6.43
C ARG A 146 -2.00 24.33 -7.22
N ILE A 147 -2.86 23.49 -6.63
CA ILE A 147 -4.05 22.96 -7.33
C ILE A 147 -5.19 23.99 -7.27
N SER A 148 -6.08 24.05 -8.26
CA SER A 148 -7.27 24.91 -8.19
C SER A 148 -8.31 24.35 -7.21
N ASP A 149 -9.26 25.18 -6.78
CA ASP A 149 -10.33 24.76 -5.87
C ASP A 149 -11.24 23.69 -6.52
N GLU A 150 -11.48 23.79 -7.84
CA GLU A 150 -12.22 22.77 -8.58
C GLU A 150 -11.47 21.42 -8.58
N ASN A 151 -10.15 21.45 -8.76
CA ASN A 151 -9.35 20.23 -8.71
C ASN A 151 -9.31 19.63 -7.30
N ALA A 152 -9.26 20.47 -6.25
CA ALA A 152 -9.36 20.00 -4.86
C ALA A 152 -10.70 19.29 -4.61
N GLN A 153 -11.80 19.86 -5.11
CA GLN A 153 -13.13 19.24 -5.06
C GLN A 153 -13.17 17.89 -5.80
N VAL A 154 -12.61 17.81 -7.01
CA VAL A 154 -12.54 16.55 -7.77
C VAL A 154 -11.73 15.48 -7.03
N ILE A 155 -10.59 15.83 -6.43
CA ILE A 155 -9.78 14.90 -5.63
C ILE A 155 -10.57 14.42 -4.41
N TYR A 156 -11.25 15.34 -3.72
CA TYR A 156 -12.10 15.02 -2.58
C TYR A 156 -13.21 14.03 -2.95
N ASP A 157 -13.94 14.28 -4.04
CA ASP A 157 -15.02 13.41 -4.51
C ASP A 157 -14.51 12.03 -4.95
N LYS A 158 -13.37 11.97 -5.62
CA LYS A 158 -12.70 10.69 -5.93
C LYS A 158 -12.31 9.93 -4.66
N GLY A 159 -11.85 10.64 -3.63
CA GLY A 159 -11.57 10.06 -2.32
C GLY A 159 -12.78 9.35 -1.74
N ARG A 160 -13.96 9.99 -1.75
CA ARG A 160 -15.21 9.39 -1.28
C ARG A 160 -15.60 8.15 -2.09
N GLY A 161 -15.42 8.18 -3.42
CA GLY A 161 -15.63 7.02 -4.27
C GLY A 161 -14.74 5.83 -3.89
N ILE A 162 -13.44 6.07 -3.65
CA ILE A 162 -12.51 5.02 -3.20
C ILE A 162 -12.97 4.40 -1.86
N GLN A 163 -13.43 5.21 -0.91
CA GLN A 163 -13.93 4.68 0.36
C GLN A 163 -15.14 3.77 0.15
N GLN A 164 -16.07 4.16 -0.72
CA GLN A 164 -17.26 3.38 -1.03
C GLN A 164 -16.93 2.07 -1.75
N ASP A 165 -16.05 2.13 -2.75
CA ASP A 165 -15.69 0.97 -3.59
C ASP A 165 -14.94 -0.13 -2.82
N PHE A 166 -14.20 0.25 -1.76
CA PHE A 166 -13.33 -0.65 -1.01
C PHE A 166 -13.64 -0.68 0.50
N ALA A 167 -14.87 -0.32 0.90
CA ALA A 167 -15.26 -0.14 2.30
C ALA A 167 -14.84 -1.31 3.22
N ASP A 168 -15.04 -2.56 2.76
CA ASP A 168 -14.73 -3.78 3.53
C ASP A 168 -13.24 -4.18 3.52
N SER A 169 -12.41 -3.45 2.78
CA SER A 169 -10.98 -3.78 2.59
C SER A 169 -10.04 -2.95 3.47
N PHE A 170 -10.53 -1.88 4.09
CA PHE A 170 -9.69 -0.97 4.87
C PHE A 170 -9.48 -1.48 6.30
N THR A 171 -8.24 -1.35 6.78
CA THR A 171 -7.91 -1.46 8.20
C THR A 171 -8.42 -0.25 8.97
N ALA A 172 -8.35 0.94 8.37
CA ALA A 172 -8.89 2.16 8.96
C ALA A 172 -9.28 3.19 7.89
N VAL A 173 -10.23 4.04 8.25
CA VAL A 173 -10.50 5.31 7.56
C VAL A 173 -10.03 6.43 8.48
N VAL A 174 -9.21 7.34 7.96
CA VAL A 174 -8.63 8.45 8.71
C VAL A 174 -9.22 9.75 8.20
N GLU A 175 -9.89 10.47 9.09
CA GLU A 175 -10.42 11.81 8.87
C GLU A 175 -9.54 12.88 9.53
N GLY A 176 -9.63 14.12 9.09
CA GLY A 176 -8.85 15.20 9.68
C GLY A 176 -8.95 16.54 8.94
N SER A 177 -8.66 17.58 9.71
CA SER A 177 -8.81 18.99 9.32
C SER A 177 -7.53 19.60 8.72
N SER A 178 -6.41 18.88 8.81
CA SER A 178 -5.10 19.30 8.29
C SER A 178 -4.25 18.10 7.86
N LEU A 179 -3.24 18.33 7.02
CA LEU A 179 -2.27 17.30 6.62
C LEU A 179 -1.51 16.73 7.83
N GLU A 180 -1.17 17.57 8.81
CA GLU A 180 -0.43 17.17 10.02
C GLU A 180 -1.27 16.23 10.88
N GLU A 181 -2.54 16.59 11.13
CA GLU A 181 -3.48 15.74 11.88
C GLU A 181 -3.70 14.38 11.18
N ILE A 182 -3.90 14.39 9.86
CA ILE A 182 -4.04 13.16 9.06
C ILE A 182 -2.77 12.32 9.17
N TYR A 183 -1.59 12.93 9.08
CA TYR A 183 -0.31 12.24 9.18
C TYR A 183 -0.10 11.58 10.54
N ASP A 184 -0.44 12.28 11.63
CA ASP A 184 -0.34 11.74 12.97
C ASP A 184 -1.29 10.55 13.18
N LYS A 185 -2.53 10.66 12.70
CA LYS A 185 -3.50 9.55 12.75
C LYS A 185 -3.06 8.36 11.90
N VAL A 186 -2.50 8.59 10.70
CA VAL A 186 -1.94 7.51 9.86
C VAL A 186 -0.83 6.77 10.60
N LYS A 187 0.12 7.50 11.21
CA LYS A 187 1.20 6.88 12.02
C LYS A 187 0.63 6.08 13.18
N GLN A 188 -0.39 6.59 13.86
CA GLN A 188 -1.04 5.88 14.97
C GLN A 188 -1.68 4.58 14.50
N VAL A 189 -2.44 4.60 13.39
CA VAL A 189 -3.03 3.39 12.80
C VAL A 189 -1.96 2.37 12.45
N ILE A 190 -0.86 2.80 11.82
CA ILE A 190 0.25 1.90 11.48
C ILE A 190 0.84 1.29 12.75
N HIS A 191 1.10 2.10 13.79
CA HIS A 191 1.64 1.64 15.07
C HIS A 191 0.74 0.61 15.75
N ASP A 192 -0.56 0.88 15.83
CA ASP A 192 -1.53 -0.02 16.48
C ASP A 192 -1.68 -1.36 15.72
N ASN A 193 -1.37 -1.35 14.42
CA ASN A 193 -1.50 -2.50 13.53
C ASN A 193 -0.17 -3.15 13.14
N SER A 194 0.96 -2.65 13.64
CA SER A 194 2.30 -3.17 13.32
C SER A 194 2.74 -4.31 14.22
N SER A 195 1.91 -4.72 15.20
CA SER A 195 2.23 -5.86 16.06
C SER A 195 2.65 -7.07 15.23
N ASP A 196 3.85 -7.55 15.53
CA ASP A 196 4.37 -8.78 14.97
C ASP A 196 3.56 -9.99 15.45
N LEU A 197 2.76 -9.88 16.52
CA LEU A 197 2.03 -11.01 17.06
C LEU A 197 0.68 -11.19 16.37
N ILE A 198 0.45 -12.38 15.80
CA ILE A 198 -0.80 -12.79 15.17
C ILE A 198 -1.37 -14.03 15.85
N TRP A 199 -2.71 -14.08 15.94
CA TRP A 199 -3.42 -15.29 16.30
C TRP A 199 -3.58 -16.14 15.05
N VAL A 200 -2.99 -17.34 15.06
CA VAL A 200 -3.17 -18.35 14.01
C VAL A 200 -3.89 -19.54 14.60
N THR A 201 -4.67 -20.25 13.79
CA THR A 201 -5.38 -21.44 14.23
C THR A 201 -4.37 -22.49 14.70
N SER A 202 -4.60 -23.03 15.89
CA SER A 202 -3.76 -24.07 16.47
C SER A 202 -4.27 -25.42 15.99
N SER A 203 -3.36 -26.30 15.55
CA SER A 203 -3.67 -27.70 15.27
C SER A 203 -3.72 -28.56 16.53
N GLU A 204 -3.54 -27.96 17.72
CA GLU A 204 -3.70 -28.66 18.99
C GLU A 204 -5.19 -28.89 19.27
N GLU A 205 -5.61 -30.16 19.32
CA GLU A 205 -6.94 -30.53 19.82
C GLU A 205 -7.04 -30.18 21.32
N ILE A 206 -8.13 -29.50 21.70
CA ILE A 206 -8.47 -29.18 23.10
C ILE A 206 -8.92 -30.46 23.83
#